data_AF-A0A4Q7UUK0-F1
#
_entry.id   AF-A0A4Q7UUK0-F1
#
_cell.length_a   1.000
_cell.length_b   1.000
_cell.length_c   1.000
_cell.angle_alpha   90.00
_cell.angle_beta   90.00
_cell.angle_gamma   90.00
#
_symmetry.space_group_name_H-M   'P 1'
#
loop_
_entity.id
_entity.type
_entity.pdbx_description
1 polymer ?
#
loop_
_entity_poly.entity_id
_entity_poly.type
_entity_poly.pdbx_seq_one_letter_code
_entity_poly.pdbx_strand_id
1 'polypeptide(L)'
;MAENRYRQEQPVDPQTDAEARALRTIAGLLDGDNPVVGDRAVAGQVGQVLRSSANELAHGRALPIPVRRAVLGLADAIRAALDPRTHELREP
;
A
#
# COMPACT_ATOMS: atom_id res chain seq x y z
N MET A 1 -22.53 22.46 -15.03
CA MET A 1 -21.24 22.20 -15.74
C MET A 1 -20.34 21.47 -14.77
N ALA A 2 -20.12 20.17 -14.96
CA ALA A 2 -19.25 19.38 -14.09
C ALA A 2 -17.80 19.73 -14.44
N GLU A 3 -17.16 20.55 -13.61
CA GLU A 3 -15.75 20.88 -13.79
C GLU A 3 -14.92 19.59 -13.75
N ASN A 4 -14.19 19.44 -14.84
CA ASN A 4 -13.29 18.37 -15.20
C ASN A 4 -12.34 18.01 -14.05
N ARG A 5 -12.71 17.02 -13.21
CA ARG A 5 -11.85 16.46 -12.14
C ARG A 5 -10.64 15.69 -12.68
N TYR A 6 -10.47 15.62 -14.00
CA TYR A 6 -9.33 15.01 -14.68
C TYR A 6 -8.32 16.06 -15.14
N ARG A 7 -8.14 17.13 -14.35
CA ARG A 7 -7.13 18.15 -14.61
C ARG A 7 -5.74 17.55 -14.33
N GLN A 8 -5.14 17.01 -15.40
CA GLN A 8 -3.72 16.73 -15.64
C GLN A 8 -3.08 15.77 -14.64
N GLU A 9 -3.02 14.48 -15.01
CA GLU A 9 -2.07 13.52 -14.46
C GLU A 9 -0.66 14.12 -14.60
N GLN A 10 -0.04 14.46 -13.47
CA GLN A 10 1.34 14.95 -13.48
C GLN A 10 2.28 13.80 -13.86
N PRO A 11 3.40 14.08 -14.54
CA PRO A 11 4.43 13.07 -14.77
C PRO A 11 4.82 12.41 -13.45
N VAL A 12 4.58 11.12 -13.33
CA VAL A 12 4.92 10.35 -12.12
C VAL A 12 6.42 10.08 -12.15
N ASP A 13 7.13 10.54 -11.13
CA ASP A 13 8.54 10.24 -10.99
C ASP A 13 8.77 8.74 -10.72
N PRO A 14 9.94 8.17 -11.10
CA PRO A 14 10.18 6.74 -10.96
C PRO A 14 10.06 6.21 -9.52
N GLN A 15 10.36 7.03 -8.51
CA GLN A 15 10.24 6.62 -7.11
C GLN A 15 8.76 6.49 -6.71
N THR A 16 7.92 7.46 -7.10
CA THR A 16 6.48 7.40 -6.85
C THR A 16 5.82 6.22 -7.57
N ASP A 17 6.25 5.88 -8.80
CA ASP A 17 5.77 4.67 -9.48
C ASP A 17 6.21 3.39 -8.75
N ALA A 18 7.46 3.32 -8.27
CA ALA A 18 7.95 2.19 -7.49
C ALA A 18 7.16 2.01 -6.18
N GLU A 19 6.85 3.11 -5.48
CA GLU A 19 6.00 3.10 -4.29
C GLU A 19 4.59 2.58 -4.61
N ALA A 20 3.95 3.09 -5.67
CA ALA A 20 2.63 2.64 -6.09
C ALA A 20 2.60 1.14 -6.40
N ARG A 21 3.63 0.62 -7.09
CA ARG A 21 3.78 -0.82 -7.36
C ARG A 21 3.94 -1.62 -6.08
N ALA A 22 4.78 -1.18 -5.16
CA ALA A 22 4.99 -1.86 -3.88
C ALA A 22 3.69 -1.96 -3.06
N LEU A 23 2.93 -0.87 -2.97
CA LEU A 23 1.64 -0.84 -2.26
C LEU A 23 0.62 -1.79 -2.89
N ARG A 24 0.54 -1.87 -4.23
CA ARG A 24 -0.33 -2.84 -4.92
C ARG A 24 0.07 -4.28 -4.61
N THR A 25 1.37 -4.59 -4.63
CA THR A 25 1.87 -5.93 -4.32
C THR A 25 1.49 -6.32 -2.90
N ILE A 26 1.74 -5.44 -1.92
CA ILE A 26 1.43 -5.73 -0.50
C ILE A 26 -0.08 -5.87 -0.30
N ALA A 27 -0.90 -5.05 -0.96
CA ALA A 27 -2.35 -5.20 -0.94
C ALA A 27 -2.80 -6.57 -1.49
N GLY A 28 -2.17 -7.05 -2.58
CA GLY A 28 -2.45 -8.37 -3.14
C GLY A 28 -2.13 -9.52 -2.19
N LEU A 29 -1.10 -9.37 -1.35
CA LEU A 29 -0.76 -10.36 -0.32
C LEU A 29 -1.82 -10.44 0.79
N LEU A 30 -2.64 -9.41 0.98
CA LEU A 30 -3.71 -9.37 1.99
C LEU A 30 -5.04 -9.97 1.49
N ASP A 31 -5.21 -10.23 0.19
CA ASP A 31 -6.45 -10.78 -0.37
C ASP A 31 -6.66 -12.29 -0.07
N GLY A 32 -5.59 -12.99 0.30
CA GLY A 32 -5.59 -14.42 0.63
C GLY A 32 -5.81 -14.70 2.13
N ASP A 33 -5.57 -15.96 2.53
CA ASP A 33 -5.44 -16.31 3.96
C ASP A 33 -4.13 -15.73 4.48
N ASN A 34 -4.23 -14.53 5.06
CA ASN A 34 -3.07 -13.78 5.52
C ASN A 34 -2.89 -13.93 7.05
N PRO A 35 -1.75 -14.46 7.52
CA PRO A 35 -1.51 -14.68 8.95
C PRO A 35 -1.24 -13.40 9.75
N VAL A 36 -0.98 -12.27 9.09
CA VAL A 36 -0.62 -10.99 9.73
C VAL A 36 -1.84 -10.26 10.27
N VAL A 37 -2.95 -10.33 9.53
CA VAL A 37 -4.22 -9.73 9.94
C VAL A 37 -5.23 -10.86 10.10
N GLY A 38 -5.35 -11.36 11.33
CA GLY A 38 -6.19 -12.53 11.63
C GLY A 38 -7.68 -12.34 11.36
N ASP A 39 -8.14 -11.10 11.18
CA ASP A 39 -9.49 -10.79 10.72
C ASP A 39 -9.49 -10.45 9.22
N ARG A 40 -10.18 -11.27 8.43
CA ARG A 40 -10.28 -11.12 6.97
C ARG A 40 -10.95 -9.81 6.53
N ALA A 41 -11.94 -9.32 7.27
CA ALA A 41 -12.59 -8.06 6.96
C ALA A 41 -11.63 -6.88 7.18
N VAL A 42 -10.85 -6.92 8.27
CA VAL A 42 -9.79 -5.93 8.53
C VAL A 42 -8.70 -6.01 7.46
N ALA A 43 -8.26 -7.20 7.08
CA ALA A 43 -7.27 -7.41 6.02
C ALA A 43 -7.73 -6.78 4.69
N GLY A 44 -9.01 -6.98 4.34
CA GLY A 44 -9.63 -6.38 3.17
C GLY A 44 -9.64 -4.85 3.21
N GLN A 45 -9.95 -4.24 4.36
CA GLN A 45 -9.93 -2.78 4.50
C GLN A 45 -8.51 -2.21 4.39
N VAL A 46 -7.53 -2.88 5.00
CA VAL A 46 -6.12 -2.49 4.88
C VAL A 46 -5.66 -2.59 3.43
N GLY A 47 -5.97 -3.70 2.74
CA GLY A 47 -5.68 -3.86 1.31
C GLY A 47 -6.32 -2.75 0.46
N GLN A 48 -7.54 -2.35 0.77
CA GLN A 48 -8.23 -1.27 0.07
C GLN A 48 -7.55 0.10 0.26
N VAL A 49 -7.07 0.41 1.46
CA VAL A 49 -6.30 1.65 1.74
C VAL A 49 -5.01 1.67 0.93
N LEU A 50 -4.28 0.56 0.89
CA LEU A 50 -3.03 0.44 0.13
C LEU A 50 -3.27 0.61 -1.37
N ARG A 51 -4.29 -0.05 -1.93
CA ARG A 51 -4.67 0.10 -3.35
C ARG A 51 -5.10 1.52 -3.70
N SER A 52 -5.90 2.14 -2.85
CA SER A 52 -6.37 3.52 -3.08
C SER A 52 -5.19 4.48 -3.08
N SER A 53 -4.29 4.35 -2.11
CA SER A 53 -3.05 5.14 -2.04
C SER A 53 -2.17 4.92 -3.27
N ALA A 54 -1.99 3.67 -3.70
CA ALA A 54 -1.25 3.33 -4.91
C ALA A 54 -1.86 3.95 -6.17
N ASN A 55 -3.19 3.98 -6.27
CA ASN A 55 -3.87 4.60 -7.39
C ASN A 55 -3.68 6.11 -7.40
N GLU A 56 -3.78 6.79 -6.26
CA GLU A 56 -3.49 8.24 -6.22
C GLU A 56 -2.05 8.52 -6.70
N LEU A 57 -1.06 7.78 -6.18
CA LEU A 57 0.35 7.92 -6.56
C LEU A 57 0.59 7.61 -8.06
N ALA A 58 -0.01 6.54 -8.58
CA ALA A 58 0.14 6.14 -9.99
C ALA A 58 -0.48 7.13 -10.99
N HIS A 59 -1.41 7.99 -10.56
CA HIS A 59 -1.97 9.07 -11.37
C HIS A 59 -1.32 10.43 -11.05
N GLY A 60 -0.18 10.44 -10.36
CA GLY A 60 0.58 11.65 -10.03
C GLY A 60 -0.09 12.54 -9.00
N ARG A 61 -1.03 12.00 -8.20
CA ARG A 61 -1.72 12.76 -7.16
C ARG A 61 -0.98 12.63 -5.84
N ALA A 62 -0.73 13.78 -5.22
CA ALA A 62 -0.04 13.83 -3.94
C ALA A 62 -0.95 13.34 -2.80
N LEU A 63 -0.43 12.44 -1.98
CA LEU A 63 -0.97 12.16 -0.67
C LEU A 63 -0.42 13.18 0.34
N PRO A 64 -1.21 13.63 1.34
CA PRO A 64 -0.67 14.40 2.45
C PRO A 64 0.54 13.68 3.08
N ILE A 65 1.63 14.39 3.35
CA ILE A 65 2.88 13.79 3.86
C ILE A 65 2.66 12.85 5.06
N PRO A 66 1.84 13.20 6.08
CA PRO A 66 1.58 12.30 7.20
C PRO A 66 0.89 11.00 6.77
N VAL A 67 -0.03 11.08 5.80
CA VAL A 67 -0.74 9.92 5.25
C VAL A 67 0.21 9.04 4.44
N ARG A 68 1.04 9.62 3.56
CA ARG A 68 2.06 8.86 2.81
C ARG A 68 2.99 8.12 3.75
N ARG A 69 3.48 8.77 4.81
CA ARG A 69 4.34 8.15 5.82
C ARG A 69 3.65 7.01 6.57
N ALA A 70 2.39 7.21 6.97
CA ALA A 70 1.62 6.18 7.66
C ALA A 70 1.36 4.96 6.76
N VAL A 71 1.01 5.18 5.50
CA VAL A 71 0.79 4.12 4.50
C VAL A 71 2.07 3.35 4.23
N LEU A 72 3.20 4.03 4.04
CA LEU A 72 4.49 3.38 3.82
C LEU A 72 4.93 2.59 5.07
N GLY A 73 4.82 3.16 6.27
CA GLY A 73 5.15 2.46 7.50
C GLY A 73 4.26 1.23 7.75
N LEU A 74 2.97 1.31 7.43
CA LEU A 74 2.06 0.17 7.48
C LEU A 74 2.47 -0.92 6.48
N ALA A 75 2.78 -0.53 5.25
CA ALA A 75 3.24 -1.44 4.21
C ALA A 75 4.54 -2.16 4.60
N ASP A 76 5.50 -1.43 5.16
CA ASP A 76 6.75 -1.99 5.67
C ASP A 76 6.52 -2.98 6.82
N ALA A 77 5.62 -2.65 7.76
CA ALA A 77 5.27 -3.55 8.86
C ALA A 77 4.62 -4.86 8.35
N ILE A 78 3.70 -4.76 7.39
CA ILE A 78 3.07 -5.94 6.77
C ILE A 78 4.12 -6.77 6.03
N ARG A 79 4.99 -6.13 5.25
CA ARG A 79 6.08 -6.80 4.54
C ARG A 79 6.98 -7.56 5.51
N ALA A 80 7.40 -6.92 6.60
CA ALA A 80 8.23 -7.55 7.62
C ALA A 80 7.51 -8.74 8.29
N ALA A 81 6.21 -8.62 8.57
CA ALA A 81 5.45 -9.72 9.15
C ALA A 81 5.25 -10.90 8.19
N LEU A 82 5.27 -10.67 6.88
CA LEU A 82 5.19 -11.70 5.85
C LEU A 82 6.54 -12.27 5.43
N ASP A 83 7.66 -11.70 5.86
CA ASP A 83 8.99 -12.17 5.48
C ASP A 83 9.31 -13.49 6.24
N PRO A 84 9.51 -14.62 5.54
CA PRO A 84 9.80 -15.89 6.18
C PRO A 84 11.10 -15.86 7.00
N ARG A 85 12.08 -15.04 6.63
CA ARG A 85 13.39 -14.95 7.32
C ARG A 85 13.27 -14.31 8.71
N THR A 86 12.26 -13.47 8.93
CA THR A 86 11.99 -12.89 10.26
C THR A 86 11.32 -13.87 11.21
N HIS A 87 10.72 -14.96 10.72
CA HIS A 87 10.15 -16.01 11.55
C HIS A 87 11.19 -17.04 11.99
N GLU A 88 12.20 -17.33 11.15
CA GLU A 88 13.31 -18.25 11.47
C GLU A 88 14.19 -17.76 12.64
N LEU A 89 14.22 -16.46 12.92
CA LEU A 89 14.97 -15.86 14.04
C LEU A 89 14.21 -15.87 15.38
N ARG A 90 12.97 -16.38 15.41
CA ARG A 90 12.11 -16.39 16.60
C ARG A 90 11.89 -17.77 17.21
N GLU A 91 12.42 -18.83 16.62
CA GLU A 91 12.44 -20.16 17.25
C GLU A 91 13.74 -20.36 18.03
N PRO A 92 13.68 -20.86 19.29
CA PRO A 92 14.84 -21.06 20.17
C PRO A 92 15.75 -22.22 19.78
#